data_AF-A0A2E6NR51-F1
#
_entry.id   AF-A0A2E6NR51-F1
#
_cell.length_a   1.000
_cell.length_b   1.000
_cell.length_c   1.000
_cell.angle_alpha   90.00
_cell.angle_beta   90.00
_cell.angle_gamma   90.00
#
_symmetry.space_group_name_H-M   'P 1'
#
loop_
_entity.id
_entity.type
_entity.pdbx_description
1 polymer ?
#
loop_
_entity_poly.entity_id
_entity_poly.type
_entity_poly.pdbx_seq_one_letter_code
_entity_poly.pdbx_strand_id
1 'polypeptide(L)'
;MRVFLAAAFVLSGFVTPVSVSAEEVKLDGTWVITVEDRGRQRDYYLELKQDGAKVGGTFISPRSGSFAIKEGTFQKDALKLVVPRNLGGAERIFEIVAKLGADGVFNGTLTVDGNEGGGVVIKKDNSKPTAVGRWLARAGSKDGEPLQSIIEITEDKEGKFSGRSLSDSGDFPLNAIKFDGKKLSYTLVLDFGGEKVSFVVEAELKGRFLLSGKWFDKAQPDFGGPWTANRASAGGREARGGRRPEGQRPEGRERPEGQRPEGREGPEGRRPEGGGRGEGGRRRPRSTAAAFVGKWYADVEMPGGESQKFVISFGLAENKVTGSVKAPDGSSFKIISGSVEERKITFKINYSLDGVDTEVELEGELEGRGAIKGTWGAEGEEGGWKASRARTL
;
A
#
# COMPACT_ATOMS: atom_id res chain seq x y z
N MET A 1 -35.74 -66.93 73.77
CA MET A 1 -35.31 -66.96 72.36
C MET A 1 -35.79 -65.69 71.69
N ARG A 2 -34.88 -64.76 71.34
CA ARG A 2 -35.21 -63.56 70.56
C ARG A 2 -34.45 -63.63 69.25
N VAL A 3 -35.19 -63.60 68.15
CA VAL A 3 -34.71 -63.65 66.76
C VAL A 3 -34.24 -62.24 66.38
N PHE A 4 -33.01 -62.10 65.90
CA PHE A 4 -32.54 -60.89 65.23
C PHE A 4 -32.64 -61.11 63.72
N LEU A 5 -33.48 -60.31 63.05
CA LEU A 5 -33.49 -60.13 61.60
C LEU A 5 -32.30 -59.24 61.20
N ALA A 6 -31.46 -59.71 60.29
CA ALA A 6 -30.49 -58.88 59.58
C ALA A 6 -31.09 -58.47 58.23
N ALA A 7 -31.29 -57.17 58.01
CA ALA A 7 -31.69 -56.60 56.74
C ALA A 7 -30.43 -56.22 55.94
N ALA A 8 -30.27 -56.80 54.75
CA ALA A 8 -29.22 -56.44 53.80
C ALA A 8 -29.70 -55.30 52.90
N PHE A 9 -28.99 -54.16 52.93
CA PHE A 9 -29.16 -53.05 52.00
C PHE A 9 -28.31 -53.29 50.74
N VAL A 10 -28.95 -53.38 49.58
CA VAL A 10 -28.28 -53.39 48.26
C VAL A 10 -28.15 -51.93 47.80
N LEU A 11 -26.95 -51.37 47.87
CA LEU A 11 -26.63 -50.08 47.22
C LEU A 11 -26.51 -50.32 45.70
N SER A 12 -27.51 -49.86 44.94
CA SER A 12 -27.40 -49.72 43.49
C SER A 12 -26.68 -48.42 43.17
N GLY A 13 -25.42 -48.50 42.74
CA GLY A 13 -24.67 -47.36 42.24
C GLY A 13 -25.17 -46.95 40.85
N PHE A 14 -25.88 -45.83 40.78
CA PHE A 14 -26.13 -45.14 39.51
C PHE A 14 -24.80 -44.55 39.01
N VAL A 15 -24.26 -45.13 37.94
CA VAL A 15 -23.17 -44.52 37.17
C VAL A 15 -23.82 -43.43 36.32
N THR A 16 -23.70 -42.17 36.73
CA THR A 16 -24.04 -41.04 35.86
C THR A 16 -22.97 -40.96 34.76
N PRO A 17 -23.35 -40.95 33.47
CA PRO A 17 -22.39 -40.70 32.41
C PRO A 17 -21.82 -39.30 32.60
N VAL A 18 -20.49 -39.22 32.74
CA VAL A 18 -19.78 -37.95 32.70
C VAL A 18 -19.94 -37.39 31.29
N SER A 19 -20.84 -36.43 31.12
CA SER A 19 -20.93 -35.62 29.91
C SER A 19 -19.60 -34.91 29.72
N VAL A 20 -18.75 -35.44 28.83
CA VAL A 20 -17.60 -34.73 28.29
C VAL A 20 -18.17 -33.50 27.59
N SER A 21 -18.10 -32.36 28.26
CA SER A 21 -18.45 -31.07 27.68
C SER A 21 -17.49 -30.84 26.51
N ALA A 22 -17.97 -31.01 25.29
CA ALA A 22 -17.22 -30.63 24.10
C ALA A 22 -16.83 -29.16 24.27
N GLU A 23 -15.54 -28.88 24.23
CA GLU A 23 -15.03 -27.52 24.34
C GLU A 23 -15.64 -26.70 23.20
N GLU A 24 -16.44 -25.70 23.55
CA GLU A 24 -17.15 -24.88 22.57
C GLU A 24 -16.11 -24.14 21.73
N VAL A 25 -16.13 -24.37 20.41
CA VAL A 25 -15.16 -23.78 19.49
C VAL A 25 -15.36 -22.26 19.46
N LYS A 26 -14.37 -21.52 19.98
CA LYS A 26 -14.34 -20.06 19.90
C LYS A 26 -13.74 -19.59 18.58
N LEU A 27 -14.58 -18.95 17.76
CA LEU A 27 -14.17 -18.38 16.48
C LEU A 27 -13.36 -17.09 16.60
N ASP A 28 -13.27 -16.50 17.79
CA ASP A 28 -12.54 -15.25 17.99
C ASP A 28 -11.09 -15.34 17.49
N GLY A 29 -10.70 -14.31 16.73
CA GLY A 29 -9.34 -14.11 16.26
C GLY A 29 -9.23 -14.03 14.74
N THR A 30 -8.00 -14.17 14.26
CA THR A 30 -7.69 -14.14 12.83
C THR A 30 -7.73 -15.55 12.25
N TRP A 31 -8.27 -15.66 11.04
CA TRP A 31 -8.31 -16.89 10.25
C TRP A 31 -7.84 -16.61 8.83
N VAL A 32 -7.15 -17.58 8.22
CA VAL A 32 -6.79 -17.57 6.81
C VAL A 32 -7.86 -18.31 6.04
N ILE A 33 -8.42 -17.69 5.01
CA ILE A 33 -9.33 -18.34 4.06
C ILE A 33 -8.62 -18.45 2.71
N THR A 34 -8.37 -19.67 2.27
CA THR A 34 -7.87 -19.97 0.93
C THR A 34 -9.06 -20.31 0.05
N VAL A 35 -9.27 -19.52 -1.00
CA VAL A 35 -10.31 -19.75 -2.02
C VAL A 35 -9.65 -20.37 -3.24
N GLU A 36 -10.16 -21.51 -3.68
CA GLU A 36 -9.76 -22.16 -4.92
C GLU A 36 -10.83 -21.96 -5.99
N ASP A 37 -10.50 -21.17 -7.02
CA ASP A 37 -11.36 -20.89 -8.17
C ASP A 37 -10.64 -21.33 -9.45
N ARG A 38 -11.14 -22.40 -10.09
CA ARG A 38 -10.67 -22.91 -11.38
C ARG A 38 -9.14 -23.11 -11.42
N GLY A 39 -8.61 -23.79 -10.40
CA GLY A 39 -7.17 -24.08 -10.26
C GLY A 39 -6.32 -22.89 -9.80
N ARG A 40 -6.92 -21.75 -9.47
CA ARG A 40 -6.21 -20.61 -8.87
C ARG A 40 -6.56 -20.51 -7.40
N GLN A 41 -5.54 -20.60 -6.56
CA GLN A 41 -5.68 -20.37 -5.12
C GLN A 41 -5.42 -18.91 -4.77
N ARG A 42 -6.23 -18.39 -3.85
CA ARG A 42 -6.17 -17.02 -3.36
C ARG A 42 -6.42 -16.99 -1.88
N ASP A 43 -5.46 -16.42 -1.15
CA ASP A 43 -5.62 -16.22 0.29
C ASP A 43 -6.26 -14.88 0.60
N TYR A 44 -7.15 -14.91 1.60
CA TYR A 44 -7.73 -13.76 2.28
C TYR A 44 -7.71 -14.04 3.80
N TYR A 45 -8.15 -13.07 4.59
CA TYR A 45 -8.19 -13.19 6.04
C TYR A 45 -9.58 -12.84 6.58
N LEU A 46 -9.93 -13.46 7.69
CA LEU A 46 -11.11 -13.13 8.48
C LEU A 46 -10.63 -12.69 9.86
N GLU A 47 -11.07 -11.52 10.32
CA GLU A 47 -11.04 -11.18 11.74
C GLU A 47 -12.43 -11.44 12.29
N LEU A 48 -12.62 -12.56 12.99
CA LEU A 48 -13.92 -13.00 13.48
C LEU A 48 -14.07 -12.65 14.96
N LYS A 49 -15.31 -12.30 15.31
CA LYS A 49 -15.77 -12.16 16.69
C LYS A 49 -17.08 -12.91 16.85
N GLN A 50 -17.16 -13.80 17.83
CA GLN A 50 -18.35 -14.61 18.08
C GLN A 50 -19.13 -14.08 19.29
N ASP A 51 -20.45 -14.01 19.14
CA ASP A 51 -21.39 -13.69 20.21
C ASP A 51 -22.54 -14.70 20.16
N GLY A 52 -22.40 -15.77 20.95
CA GLY A 52 -23.24 -16.96 20.85
C GLY A 52 -23.21 -17.56 19.44
N ALA A 53 -24.39 -17.63 18.80
CA ALA A 53 -24.52 -18.15 17.44
C ALA A 53 -24.22 -17.12 16.35
N LYS A 54 -24.09 -15.82 16.69
CA LYS A 54 -23.78 -14.77 15.73
C LYS A 54 -22.27 -14.64 15.57
N VAL A 55 -21.85 -14.41 14.33
CA VAL A 55 -20.45 -14.17 13.98
C VAL A 55 -20.37 -12.83 13.26
N GLY A 56 -19.70 -11.87 13.88
CA GLY A 56 -19.34 -10.61 13.25
C GLY A 56 -17.87 -10.62 12.84
N GLY A 57 -17.44 -9.57 12.14
CA GLY A 57 -16.03 -9.43 11.81
C GLY A 57 -15.75 -8.68 10.52
N THR A 58 -14.52 -8.86 10.05
CA THR A 58 -14.00 -8.24 8.83
C THR A 58 -13.40 -9.29 7.92
N PHE A 59 -13.81 -9.29 6.66
CA PHE A 59 -13.12 -9.98 5.57
C PHE A 59 -12.04 -9.07 4.98
N ILE A 60 -10.81 -9.53 4.90
CA ILE A 60 -9.65 -8.73 4.48
C ILE A 60 -9.05 -9.34 3.23
N SER A 61 -9.10 -8.58 2.14
CA SER A 61 -8.44 -8.87 0.87
C SER A 61 -7.12 -8.11 0.77
N PRO A 62 -5.97 -8.80 0.63
CA PRO A 62 -4.68 -8.15 0.39
C PRO A 62 -4.64 -7.26 -0.86
N ARG A 63 -5.65 -7.38 -1.74
CA ARG A 63 -5.73 -6.69 -3.03
C ARG A 63 -6.76 -5.57 -3.06
N SER A 64 -7.75 -5.60 -2.17
CA SER A 64 -8.90 -4.69 -2.25
C SER A 64 -9.34 -4.15 -0.89
N GLY A 65 -8.59 -4.39 0.18
CA GLY A 65 -8.86 -3.84 1.51
C GLY A 65 -9.82 -4.70 2.34
N SER A 66 -10.49 -4.04 3.30
CA SER A 66 -11.34 -4.66 4.31
C SER A 66 -12.83 -4.47 4.01
N PHE A 67 -13.62 -5.49 4.29
CA PHE A 67 -15.06 -5.53 4.07
C PHE A 67 -15.74 -6.08 5.33
N ALA A 68 -16.76 -5.39 5.83
CA ALA A 68 -17.50 -5.85 6.99
C ALA A 68 -18.29 -7.13 6.65
N ILE A 69 -18.34 -8.06 7.60
CA ILE A 69 -19.25 -9.20 7.55
C ILE A 69 -20.64 -8.67 7.92
N LYS A 70 -21.58 -8.68 6.96
CA LYS A 70 -22.94 -8.17 7.16
C LYS A 70 -23.77 -9.12 8.01
N GLU A 71 -23.67 -10.41 7.70
CA GLU A 71 -24.34 -11.48 8.43
C GLU A 71 -23.36 -12.61 8.65
N GLY A 72 -23.36 -13.19 9.84
CA GLY A 72 -22.59 -14.40 10.10
C GLY A 72 -23.20 -15.23 11.20
N THR A 73 -23.16 -16.54 11.03
CA THR A 73 -23.66 -17.51 12.01
C THR A 73 -22.72 -18.68 12.17
N PHE A 74 -22.67 -19.21 13.39
CA PHE A 74 -21.99 -20.47 13.70
C PHE A 74 -22.89 -21.35 14.56
N GLN A 75 -23.35 -22.47 14.00
CA GLN A 75 -24.22 -23.42 14.68
C GLN A 75 -23.91 -24.83 14.18
N LYS A 76 -23.83 -25.81 15.09
CA LYS A 76 -23.60 -27.22 14.75
C LYS A 76 -22.43 -27.40 13.77
N ASP A 77 -21.31 -26.77 14.09
CA ASP A 77 -20.07 -26.81 13.29
C ASP A 77 -20.16 -26.20 11.89
N ALA A 78 -21.27 -25.51 11.56
CA ALA A 78 -21.44 -24.83 10.29
C ALA A 78 -21.26 -23.31 10.46
N LEU A 79 -20.29 -22.75 9.73
CA LEU A 79 -20.03 -21.33 9.59
C LEU A 79 -20.69 -20.81 8.31
N LYS A 80 -21.52 -19.79 8.44
CA LYS A 80 -22.03 -19.00 7.31
C LYS A 80 -21.61 -17.55 7.48
N LEU A 81 -21.07 -16.93 6.43
CA LEU A 81 -20.72 -15.50 6.39
C LEU A 81 -21.25 -14.87 5.10
N VAL A 82 -21.75 -13.64 5.20
CA VAL A 82 -22.21 -12.83 4.07
C VAL A 82 -21.42 -11.52 4.05
N VAL A 83 -20.71 -11.29 2.95
CA VAL A 83 -19.77 -10.16 2.78
C VAL A 83 -20.12 -9.38 1.52
N PRO A 84 -20.77 -8.20 1.63
CA PRO A 84 -20.96 -7.32 0.49
C PRO A 84 -19.62 -6.68 0.08
N ARG A 85 -19.33 -6.67 -1.23
CA ARG A 85 -18.12 -6.10 -1.81
C ARG A 85 -18.47 -5.28 -3.04
N ASN A 86 -17.99 -4.04 -3.11
CA ASN A 86 -18.06 -3.28 -4.35
C ASN A 86 -16.93 -3.71 -5.30
N LEU A 87 -17.29 -4.26 -6.46
CA LEU A 87 -16.37 -4.66 -7.52
C LEU A 87 -16.79 -4.01 -8.83
N GLY A 88 -15.99 -3.05 -9.30
CA GLY A 88 -16.25 -2.35 -10.56
C GLY A 88 -17.51 -1.47 -10.52
N GLY A 89 -17.83 -0.86 -9.37
CA GLY A 89 -18.99 0.00 -9.20
C GLY A 89 -20.28 -0.74 -8.86
N ALA A 90 -20.30 -2.07 -8.90
CA ALA A 90 -21.43 -2.90 -8.51
C ALA A 90 -21.17 -3.56 -7.15
N GLU A 91 -22.17 -3.54 -6.27
CA GLU A 91 -22.15 -4.37 -5.07
C GLU A 91 -22.39 -5.85 -5.45
N ARG A 92 -21.51 -6.71 -4.94
CA ARG A 92 -21.53 -8.16 -5.13
C ARG A 92 -21.59 -8.81 -3.76
N ILE A 93 -22.40 -9.83 -3.60
CA ILE A 93 -22.58 -10.54 -2.33
C ILE A 93 -21.73 -11.82 -2.36
N PHE A 94 -20.76 -11.88 -1.45
CA PHE A 94 -19.92 -13.06 -1.25
C PHE A 94 -20.52 -13.85 -0.09
N GLU A 95 -21.00 -15.07 -0.32
CA GLU A 95 -21.45 -15.97 0.74
C GLU A 95 -20.46 -17.11 0.93
N ILE A 96 -19.98 -17.27 2.16
CA ILE A 96 -19.08 -18.34 2.55
C ILE A 96 -19.87 -19.30 3.43
N VAL A 97 -19.93 -20.57 3.04
CA VAL A 97 -20.54 -21.64 3.85
C VAL A 97 -19.51 -22.73 4.03
N ALA A 98 -19.11 -23.01 5.27
CA ALA A 98 -18.09 -23.98 5.57
C ALA A 98 -18.40 -24.78 6.84
N LYS A 99 -17.97 -26.05 6.87
CA LYS A 99 -18.15 -26.95 8.00
C LYS A 99 -16.81 -27.20 8.69
N LEU A 100 -16.79 -27.12 10.02
CA LEU A 100 -15.62 -27.41 10.84
C LEU A 100 -15.34 -28.91 10.85
N GLY A 101 -14.14 -29.29 10.44
CA GLY A 101 -13.62 -30.64 10.58
C GLY A 101 -13.08 -30.90 11.98
N ALA A 102 -12.88 -32.17 12.31
CA ALA A 102 -12.25 -32.60 13.56
C ALA A 102 -10.80 -32.11 13.72
N ASP A 103 -10.16 -31.71 12.63
CA ASP A 103 -8.82 -31.12 12.56
C ASP A 103 -8.81 -29.61 12.87
N GLY A 104 -9.97 -29.01 13.19
CA GLY A 104 -10.10 -27.58 13.44
C GLY A 104 -10.05 -26.73 12.17
N VAL A 105 -10.19 -27.35 10.99
CA VAL A 105 -10.18 -26.68 9.68
C VAL A 105 -11.59 -26.63 9.14
N PHE A 106 -12.03 -25.46 8.66
CA PHE A 106 -13.28 -25.38 7.91
C PHE A 106 -13.06 -25.73 6.45
N ASN A 107 -13.95 -26.55 5.90
CA ASN A 107 -14.01 -26.83 4.48
C ASN A 107 -15.39 -26.46 3.95
N GLY A 108 -15.44 -25.78 2.80
CA GLY A 108 -16.68 -25.18 2.35
C GLY A 108 -16.66 -24.67 0.92
N THR A 109 -17.61 -23.78 0.64
CA THR A 109 -17.78 -23.13 -0.65
C THR A 109 -17.91 -21.62 -0.49
N LEU A 110 -17.52 -20.91 -1.54
CA LEU A 110 -17.81 -19.50 -1.76
C LEU A 110 -18.82 -19.40 -2.90
N THR A 111 -19.87 -18.60 -2.73
CA THR A 111 -20.72 -18.14 -3.84
C THR A 111 -20.62 -16.62 -3.99
N VAL A 112 -20.82 -16.15 -5.22
CA VAL A 112 -20.86 -14.71 -5.55
C VAL A 112 -22.15 -14.42 -6.31
N ASP A 113 -23.03 -13.63 -5.70
CA ASP A 113 -24.40 -13.37 -6.19
C ASP A 113 -25.16 -14.67 -6.50
N GLY A 114 -25.01 -15.69 -5.64
CA GLY A 114 -25.61 -17.00 -5.83
C GLY A 114 -24.92 -17.91 -6.85
N ASN A 115 -23.93 -17.41 -7.59
CA ASN A 115 -23.15 -18.22 -8.54
C ASN A 115 -21.97 -18.90 -7.83
N GLU A 116 -21.55 -20.06 -8.33
CA GLU A 116 -20.40 -20.79 -7.77
C GLU A 116 -19.10 -19.97 -7.89
N GLY A 117 -18.45 -19.73 -6.74
CA GLY A 117 -17.23 -18.93 -6.62
C GLY A 117 -15.99 -19.75 -6.23
N GLY A 118 -16.13 -21.05 -6.00
CA GLY A 118 -15.04 -21.98 -5.71
C GLY A 118 -15.09 -22.62 -4.32
N GLY A 119 -14.16 -23.54 -4.07
CA GLY A 119 -13.98 -24.18 -2.77
C GLY A 119 -13.26 -23.26 -1.79
N VAL A 120 -13.54 -23.39 -0.49
CA VAL A 120 -12.82 -22.66 0.56
C VAL A 120 -12.26 -23.58 1.62
N VAL A 121 -11.07 -23.24 2.12
CA VAL A 121 -10.44 -23.84 3.29
C VAL A 121 -10.11 -22.72 4.26
N ILE A 122 -10.59 -22.82 5.51
CA ILE A 122 -10.38 -21.79 6.53
C ILE A 122 -9.63 -22.37 7.72
N LYS A 123 -8.49 -21.76 8.07
CA LYS A 123 -7.60 -22.21 9.14
C LYS A 123 -7.33 -21.10 10.14
N LYS A 124 -7.29 -21.44 11.43
CA LYS A 124 -6.97 -20.45 12.47
C LYS A 124 -5.54 -19.95 12.30
N ASP A 125 -5.37 -18.65 12.44
CA ASP A 125 -4.13 -17.97 12.12
C ASP A 125 -3.24 -17.83 13.36
N ASN A 126 -2.35 -18.80 13.59
CA ASN A 126 -1.57 -18.90 14.83
C ASN A 126 -0.16 -18.31 14.79
N SER A 127 0.27 -17.61 13.74
CA SER A 127 1.62 -17.01 13.77
C SER A 127 1.63 -15.79 14.65
N LYS A 128 2.82 -15.56 15.21
CA LYS A 128 3.19 -14.28 15.80
C LYS A 128 2.97 -13.13 14.80
N PRO A 129 2.17 -12.10 15.14
CA PRO A 129 2.06 -10.88 14.35
C PRO A 129 3.42 -10.23 14.10
N THR A 130 3.61 -9.66 12.91
CA THR A 130 4.88 -8.99 12.56
C THR A 130 4.66 -7.87 11.55
N ALA A 131 5.37 -6.76 11.75
CA ALA A 131 5.52 -5.69 10.77
C ALA A 131 6.67 -5.93 9.78
N VAL A 132 7.52 -6.95 10.01
CA VAL A 132 8.67 -7.27 9.15
C VAL A 132 8.19 -7.69 7.77
N GLY A 133 8.84 -7.17 6.75
CA GLY A 133 8.60 -7.51 5.35
C GLY A 133 8.40 -6.28 4.47
N ARG A 134 7.89 -6.55 3.27
CA ARG A 134 7.67 -5.56 2.22
C ARG A 134 6.18 -5.25 2.10
N TRP A 135 5.82 -3.99 2.07
CA TRP A 135 4.44 -3.50 2.09
C TRP A 135 4.24 -2.45 1.01
N LEU A 136 3.13 -2.54 0.27
CA LEU A 136 2.66 -1.54 -0.68
C LEU A 136 1.78 -0.54 0.09
N ALA A 137 2.38 0.60 0.44
CA ALA A 137 1.74 1.67 1.18
C ALA A 137 1.05 2.69 0.27
N ARG A 138 -0.04 3.25 0.78
CA ARG A 138 -0.80 4.36 0.21
C ARG A 138 -1.08 5.39 1.30
N ALA A 139 -0.54 6.59 1.11
CA ALA A 139 -0.79 7.75 1.95
C ALA A 139 -1.79 8.65 1.21
N GLY A 140 -3.05 8.65 1.66
CA GLY A 140 -4.07 9.57 1.13
C GLY A 140 -3.89 10.95 1.74
N SER A 141 -4.20 11.99 0.97
CA SER A 141 -4.47 13.33 1.49
C SER A 141 -5.95 13.62 1.32
N LYS A 142 -6.51 14.61 2.05
CA LYS A 142 -7.93 15.00 1.93
C LYS A 142 -8.34 15.33 0.49
N ASP A 143 -7.37 15.71 -0.34
CA ASP A 143 -7.62 16.49 -1.53
C ASP A 143 -6.80 16.04 -2.76
N GLY A 144 -5.96 14.99 -2.66
CA GLY A 144 -5.07 14.56 -3.74
C GLY A 144 -5.05 13.06 -3.98
N GLU A 145 -4.46 12.66 -5.11
CA GLU A 145 -4.17 11.26 -5.39
C GLU A 145 -3.28 10.68 -4.28
N PRO A 146 -3.56 9.45 -3.80
CA PRO A 146 -2.78 8.87 -2.73
C PRO A 146 -1.35 8.61 -3.20
N LEU A 147 -0.38 9.06 -2.41
CA LEU A 147 1.03 8.79 -2.65
C LEU A 147 1.29 7.30 -2.39
N GLN A 148 1.88 6.63 -3.38
CA GLN A 148 2.24 5.22 -3.27
C GLN A 148 3.72 5.08 -2.90
N SER A 149 4.01 4.15 -1.99
CA SER A 149 5.38 3.77 -1.68
C SER A 149 5.49 2.29 -1.31
N ILE A 150 6.70 1.77 -1.39
CA ILE A 150 7.06 0.45 -0.88
C ILE A 150 7.76 0.64 0.45
N ILE A 151 7.17 0.10 1.52
CA ILE A 151 7.76 0.09 2.85
C ILE A 151 8.45 -1.25 3.07
N GLU A 152 9.74 -1.22 3.41
CA GLU A 152 10.51 -2.40 3.79
C GLU A 152 10.92 -2.27 5.25
N ILE A 153 10.50 -3.21 6.09
CA ILE A 153 10.85 -3.27 7.51
C ILE A 153 11.59 -4.59 7.75
N THR A 154 12.70 -4.51 8.47
CA THR A 154 13.48 -5.65 8.95
C THR A 154 13.63 -5.55 10.47
N GLU A 155 13.87 -6.69 11.10
CA GLU A 155 14.14 -6.81 12.53
C GLU A 155 15.44 -7.61 12.66
N ASP A 156 16.37 -7.12 13.46
CA ASP A 156 17.60 -7.84 13.74
C ASP A 156 17.42 -8.88 14.86
N LYS A 157 18.49 -9.60 15.20
CA LYS A 157 18.47 -10.63 16.25
C LYS A 157 18.20 -10.09 17.65
N GLU A 158 18.39 -8.79 17.86
CA GLU A 158 18.15 -8.09 19.13
C GLU A 158 16.72 -7.52 19.21
N GLY A 159 15.91 -7.72 18.16
CA GLY A 159 14.54 -7.21 18.08
C GLY A 159 14.45 -5.74 17.67
N LYS A 160 15.55 -5.14 17.18
CA LYS A 160 15.56 -3.75 16.74
C LYS A 160 15.11 -3.66 15.29
N PHE A 161 14.12 -2.80 15.06
CA PHE A 161 13.59 -2.55 13.73
C PHE A 161 14.45 -1.56 12.94
N SER A 162 14.61 -1.85 11.65
CA SER A 162 15.11 -0.92 10.65
C SER A 162 14.25 -0.97 9.40
N GLY A 163 14.23 0.08 8.59
CA GLY A 163 13.39 0.09 7.41
C GLY A 163 13.58 1.31 6.51
N ARG A 164 12.92 1.25 5.35
CA ARG A 164 12.91 2.32 4.36
C ARG A 164 11.57 2.40 3.63
N SER A 165 11.30 3.57 3.06
CA SER A 165 10.21 3.85 2.14
C SER A 165 10.79 4.18 0.76
N LEU A 166 10.39 3.42 -0.25
CA LEU A 166 10.74 3.67 -1.65
C LEU A 166 9.53 4.23 -2.40
N SER A 167 9.66 5.42 -2.98
CA SER A 167 8.65 6.04 -3.84
C SER A 167 9.31 6.66 -5.07
N ASP A 168 8.51 7.16 -6.00
CA ASP A 168 9.02 7.87 -7.18
C ASP A 168 9.86 9.12 -6.81
N SER A 169 9.63 9.67 -5.62
CA SER A 169 10.38 10.78 -5.04
C SER A 169 11.71 10.39 -4.38
N GLY A 170 11.98 9.09 -4.19
CA GLY A 170 13.26 8.60 -3.67
C GLY A 170 13.18 7.47 -2.64
N ASP A 171 14.35 7.19 -2.04
CA ASP A 171 14.54 6.22 -0.95
C ASP A 171 14.80 6.96 0.37
N PHE A 172 13.93 6.69 1.34
CA PHE A 172 13.88 7.38 2.61
C PHE A 172 13.96 6.40 3.78
N PRO A 173 14.95 6.52 4.68
CA PRO A 173 15.03 5.67 5.85
C PRO A 173 13.86 5.96 6.80
N LEU A 174 13.33 4.90 7.40
CA LEU A 174 12.37 5.00 8.48
C LEU A 174 13.12 5.16 9.81
N ASN A 175 12.65 6.07 10.63
CA ASN A 175 13.20 6.37 11.96
C ASN A 175 12.19 5.98 13.04
N ALA A 176 12.69 5.73 14.26
CA ALA A 176 11.86 5.46 15.43
C ALA A 176 10.75 4.41 15.19
N ILE A 177 11.07 3.34 14.45
CA ILE A 177 10.13 2.26 14.15
C ILE A 177 9.81 1.52 15.45
N LYS A 178 8.52 1.43 15.76
CA LYS A 178 7.98 0.72 16.92
C LYS A 178 6.87 -0.20 16.45
N PHE A 179 6.92 -1.45 16.89
CA PHE A 179 5.85 -2.41 16.68
C PHE A 179 5.61 -3.22 17.96
N ASP A 180 4.38 -3.21 18.47
CA ASP A 180 4.01 -3.89 19.73
C ASP A 180 3.26 -5.22 19.51
N GLY A 181 3.25 -5.73 18.27
CA GLY A 181 2.44 -6.88 17.87
C GLY A 181 1.10 -6.49 17.24
N LYS A 182 0.65 -5.25 17.41
CA LYS A 182 -0.59 -4.75 16.80
C LYS A 182 -0.41 -3.38 16.15
N LYS A 183 0.22 -2.44 16.83
CA LYS A 183 0.42 -1.06 16.38
C LYS A 183 1.82 -0.88 15.82
N LEU A 184 1.89 -0.35 14.61
CA LEU A 184 3.11 0.13 13.97
C LEU A 184 3.15 1.65 14.07
N SER A 185 4.28 2.20 14.50
CA SER A 185 4.59 3.61 14.34
C SER A 185 6.00 3.80 13.81
N TYR A 186 6.19 4.78 12.93
CA TYR A 186 7.52 5.20 12.48
C TYR A 186 7.50 6.67 12.06
N THR A 187 8.69 7.25 11.94
CA THR A 187 8.89 8.62 11.44
C THR A 187 9.68 8.61 10.14
N LEU A 188 9.17 9.30 9.13
CA LEU A 188 9.84 9.58 7.87
C LEU A 188 10.36 11.02 7.90
N VAL A 189 11.65 11.25 7.61
CA VAL A 189 12.20 12.61 7.53
C VAL A 189 12.52 12.94 6.08
N LEU A 190 11.80 13.92 5.54
CA LEU A 190 12.00 14.46 4.19
C LEU A 190 12.71 15.80 4.28
N ASP A 191 13.59 16.08 3.32
CA ASP A 191 14.30 17.34 3.21
C ASP A 191 13.71 18.13 2.03
N PHE A 192 13.14 19.29 2.33
CA PHE A 192 12.51 20.19 1.39
C PHE A 192 13.31 21.50 1.32
N GLY A 193 14.45 21.45 0.62
CA GLY A 193 15.29 22.62 0.40
C GLY A 193 16.04 23.09 1.64
N GLY A 194 16.64 22.14 2.37
CA GLY A 194 17.35 22.38 3.62
C GLY A 194 16.44 22.33 4.85
N GLU A 195 15.12 22.42 4.66
CA GLU A 195 14.15 22.25 5.74
C GLU A 195 13.78 20.77 5.91
N LYS A 196 14.12 20.21 7.07
CA LYS A 196 13.76 18.83 7.41
C LYS A 196 12.37 18.76 8.02
N VAL A 197 11.47 18.04 7.35
CA VAL A 197 10.09 17.80 7.80
C VAL A 197 9.94 16.34 8.22
N SER A 198 9.32 16.13 9.38
CA SER A 198 9.11 14.80 9.95
C SER A 198 7.65 14.41 9.82
N PHE A 199 7.36 13.34 9.08
CA PHE A 199 6.05 12.73 9.00
C PHE A 199 5.99 11.51 9.90
N VAL A 200 4.93 11.41 10.71
CA VAL A 200 4.68 10.26 11.57
C VAL A 200 3.61 9.39 10.92
N VAL A 201 3.82 8.08 10.93
CA VAL A 201 2.79 7.09 10.59
C VAL A 201 2.41 6.36 11.87
N GLU A 202 1.11 6.18 12.06
CA GLU A 202 0.51 5.36 13.12
C GLU A 202 -0.52 4.44 12.47
N ALA A 203 -0.33 3.13 12.58
CA ALA A 203 -1.20 2.15 11.95
C ALA A 203 -1.40 0.90 12.82
N GLU A 204 -2.55 0.25 12.68
CA GLU A 204 -2.83 -1.05 13.27
C GLU A 204 -2.73 -2.14 12.21
N LEU A 205 -2.08 -3.26 12.56
CA LEU A 205 -2.06 -4.48 11.79
C LEU A 205 -3.42 -5.18 11.95
N LYS A 206 -4.10 -5.34 10.82
CA LYS A 206 -5.35 -6.08 10.67
C LYS A 206 -5.05 -7.41 9.97
N GLY A 207 -5.26 -8.51 10.67
CA GLY A 207 -4.74 -9.83 10.32
C GLY A 207 -3.21 -9.82 10.19
N ARG A 208 -2.68 -10.20 9.01
CA ARG A 208 -1.23 -10.22 8.73
C ARG A 208 -0.79 -9.45 7.49
N PHE A 209 -1.74 -8.90 6.74
CA PHE A 209 -1.50 -8.39 5.38
C PHE A 209 -1.94 -6.96 5.18
N LEU A 210 -2.59 -6.36 6.15
CA LEU A 210 -3.07 -5.00 6.05
C LEU A 210 -2.66 -4.22 7.29
N LEU A 211 -1.89 -3.15 7.10
CA LEU A 211 -1.75 -2.09 8.08
C LEU A 211 -2.69 -0.95 7.69
N SER A 212 -3.38 -0.38 8.66
CA SER A 212 -4.32 0.72 8.44
C SER A 212 -4.25 1.73 9.56
N GLY A 213 -4.20 3.01 9.22
CA GLY A 213 -4.20 4.10 10.18
C GLY A 213 -4.07 5.45 9.49
N LYS A 214 -3.17 6.29 9.99
CA LYS A 214 -2.99 7.67 9.54
C LYS A 214 -1.52 8.04 9.43
N TRP A 215 -1.25 9.06 8.64
CA TRP A 215 0.01 9.79 8.64
C TRP A 215 -0.25 11.27 8.95
N PHE A 216 0.73 11.97 9.51
CA PHE A 216 0.64 13.41 9.77
C PHE A 216 2.04 14.05 9.87
N ASP A 217 2.12 15.37 9.66
CA ASP A 217 3.32 16.16 9.97
C ASP A 217 3.47 16.31 11.49
N LYS A 218 4.65 15.98 12.02
CA LYS A 218 4.95 16.04 13.45
C LYS A 218 4.76 17.44 14.04
N ALA A 219 5.03 18.50 13.29
CA ALA A 219 4.87 19.88 13.75
C ALA A 219 3.47 20.44 13.46
N GLN A 220 2.71 19.82 12.56
CA GLN A 220 1.32 20.20 12.26
C GLN A 220 0.46 18.93 12.20
N PRO A 221 0.03 18.38 13.35
CA PRO A 221 -0.68 17.10 13.40
C PRO A 221 -2.01 17.07 12.63
N ASP A 222 -2.61 18.24 12.40
CA ASP A 222 -3.83 18.39 11.59
C ASP A 222 -3.56 18.28 10.08
N PHE A 223 -2.29 18.44 9.67
CA PHE A 223 -1.83 18.16 8.32
C PHE A 223 -1.47 16.69 8.19
N GLY A 224 -2.40 15.91 7.66
CA GLY A 224 -2.25 14.47 7.52
C GLY A 224 -3.39 13.83 6.73
N GLY A 225 -3.42 12.50 6.75
CA GLY A 225 -4.47 11.77 6.06
C GLY A 225 -4.45 10.27 6.33
N PRO A 226 -5.38 9.52 5.71
CA PRO A 226 -5.45 8.08 5.88
C PRO A 226 -4.20 7.43 5.31
N TRP A 227 -3.73 6.39 5.99
CA TRP A 227 -2.59 5.59 5.56
C TRP A 227 -2.96 4.12 5.59
N THR A 228 -2.63 3.39 4.53
CA THR A 228 -2.82 1.94 4.46
C THR A 228 -1.59 1.30 3.84
N ALA A 229 -1.27 0.06 4.22
CA ALA A 229 -0.25 -0.71 3.53
C ALA A 229 -0.65 -2.18 3.43
N ASN A 230 -0.61 -2.72 2.22
CA ASN A 230 -0.87 -4.13 1.97
C ASN A 230 0.46 -4.87 1.84
N ARG A 231 0.59 -6.04 2.44
CA ARG A 231 1.81 -6.83 2.32
C ARG A 231 2.02 -7.23 0.86
N ALA A 232 3.20 -6.92 0.33
CA ALA A 232 3.55 -7.28 -1.03
C ALA A 232 3.58 -8.81 -1.13
N SER A 233 2.80 -9.38 -2.04
CA SER A 233 2.89 -10.81 -2.34
C SER A 233 4.27 -11.09 -2.92
N ALA A 234 4.90 -12.20 -2.50
CA ALA A 234 6.24 -12.60 -2.94
C ALA A 234 6.37 -12.86 -4.46
N GLY A 235 5.27 -12.74 -5.22
CA GLY A 235 5.22 -12.96 -6.68
C GLY A 235 5.18 -11.69 -7.54
N GLY A 236 5.31 -10.49 -6.97
CA GLY A 236 5.40 -9.25 -7.74
C GLY A 236 6.76 -9.10 -8.45
N ARG A 237 6.97 -9.82 -9.55
CA ARG A 237 8.04 -9.53 -10.51
C ARG A 237 7.91 -8.07 -10.96
N GLU A 238 8.98 -7.32 -10.73
CA GLU A 238 9.53 -6.25 -11.58
C GLU A 238 8.57 -5.66 -12.62
N ALA A 239 7.90 -4.58 -12.23
CA ALA A 239 7.60 -3.46 -13.11
C ALA A 239 8.19 -2.24 -12.38
N ARG A 240 9.23 -1.54 -12.83
CA ARG A 240 9.86 -1.37 -14.14
C ARG A 240 11.36 -1.12 -13.95
N GLY A 241 12.16 -1.54 -14.92
CA GLY A 241 13.41 -0.86 -15.32
C GLY A 241 14.69 -1.33 -14.63
N GLY A 242 15.30 -2.41 -15.13
CA GLY A 242 16.66 -2.80 -14.75
C GLY A 242 17.14 -4.05 -15.48
N ARG A 243 17.96 -3.85 -16.51
CA ARG A 243 18.74 -4.80 -17.31
C ARG A 243 18.70 -6.29 -16.90
N ARG A 244 18.19 -7.10 -17.83
CA ARG A 244 18.43 -8.54 -17.95
C ARG A 244 19.95 -8.82 -17.88
N PRO A 245 20.45 -9.65 -16.96
CA PRO A 245 21.75 -10.28 -17.14
C PRO A 245 21.59 -11.31 -18.26
N GLU A 246 22.22 -11.05 -19.41
CA GLU A 246 22.55 -12.11 -20.35
C GLU A 246 23.48 -13.12 -19.66
N GLY A 247 23.20 -14.40 -19.87
CA GLY A 247 24.11 -15.48 -19.48
C GLY A 247 23.53 -16.40 -18.42
N GLN A 248 22.66 -17.31 -18.84
CA GLN A 248 22.64 -18.70 -18.38
C GLN A 248 21.67 -19.49 -19.27
N ARG A 249 22.24 -20.11 -20.31
CA ARG A 249 21.56 -21.14 -21.11
C ARG A 249 21.83 -22.48 -20.41
N PRO A 250 20.81 -23.29 -20.08
CA PRO A 250 21.04 -24.62 -19.54
C PRO A 250 21.64 -25.52 -20.63
N GLU A 251 22.81 -26.10 -20.34
CA GLU A 251 23.39 -27.20 -21.10
C GLU A 251 22.47 -28.41 -21.05
N GLY A 252 22.25 -29.06 -22.20
CA GLY A 252 21.52 -30.34 -22.24
C GLY A 252 20.85 -30.65 -23.57
N ARG A 253 21.63 -30.95 -24.61
CA ARG A 253 21.35 -32.04 -25.58
C ARG A 253 22.49 -32.19 -26.59
N GLU A 254 23.18 -33.32 -26.50
CA GLU A 254 23.94 -33.99 -27.58
C GLU A 254 23.00 -34.20 -28.79
N ARG A 255 23.36 -34.04 -30.07
CA ARG A 255 24.36 -34.69 -30.98
C ARG A 255 24.06 -34.13 -32.41
N PRO A 256 24.76 -34.50 -33.52
CA PRO A 256 26.13 -34.95 -33.71
C PRO A 256 26.90 -34.13 -34.78
N GLU A 257 28.16 -34.51 -34.94
CA GLU A 257 29.22 -34.11 -35.88
C GLU A 257 28.79 -33.71 -37.31
N GLY A 258 29.47 -32.70 -37.86
CA GLY A 258 29.48 -32.44 -39.30
C GLY A 258 30.05 -31.08 -39.70
N GLN A 259 31.29 -31.09 -40.17
CA GLN A 259 31.90 -30.16 -41.14
C GLN A 259 32.37 -28.77 -40.68
N ARG A 260 33.70 -28.70 -40.52
CA ARG A 260 34.57 -27.53 -40.66
C ARG A 260 34.62 -27.09 -42.14
N PRO A 261 34.74 -25.79 -42.43
CA PRO A 261 36.05 -25.23 -42.83
C PRO A 261 36.31 -23.87 -42.17
N GLU A 262 37.44 -23.67 -41.50
CA GLU A 262 38.62 -22.94 -42.03
C GLU A 262 38.30 -21.60 -42.72
N GLY A 263 38.73 -20.50 -42.07
CA GLY A 263 38.91 -19.22 -42.75
C GLY A 263 38.80 -17.98 -41.87
N ARG A 264 39.95 -17.32 -41.66
CA ARG A 264 40.17 -15.87 -41.39
C ARG A 264 39.91 -15.37 -39.97
N GLU A 265 40.99 -15.17 -39.20
CA GLU A 265 41.82 -13.95 -39.12
C GLU A 265 41.20 -12.88 -38.20
N GLY A 266 41.89 -12.60 -37.10
CA GLY A 266 41.58 -11.48 -36.19
C GLY A 266 41.82 -10.11 -36.83
N PRO A 267 41.62 -9.03 -36.06
CA PRO A 267 42.72 -8.67 -35.17
C PRO A 267 42.29 -8.25 -33.75
N GLU A 268 43.30 -8.37 -32.92
CA GLU A 268 43.44 -7.90 -31.56
C GLU A 268 43.18 -6.40 -31.40
N GLY A 269 42.88 -6.01 -30.14
CA GLY A 269 43.43 -4.78 -29.59
C GLY A 269 42.41 -3.72 -29.19
N ARG A 270 41.98 -3.76 -27.93
CA ARG A 270 42.27 -2.71 -26.91
C ARG A 270 41.45 -2.95 -25.64
N ARG A 271 42.10 -3.54 -24.63
CA ARG A 271 41.86 -3.19 -23.23
C ARG A 271 42.47 -1.80 -22.98
N PRO A 272 41.86 -1.02 -22.09
CA PRO A 272 42.65 -0.45 -21.02
C PRO A 272 42.09 -0.91 -19.67
N GLU A 273 42.91 -1.68 -18.96
CA GLU A 273 42.87 -1.70 -17.50
C GLU A 273 43.28 -0.31 -17.02
N GLY A 274 42.43 0.29 -16.19
CA GLY A 274 42.70 1.53 -15.49
C GLY A 274 42.03 1.45 -14.14
N GLY A 275 42.70 0.80 -13.19
CA GLY A 275 42.32 0.80 -11.79
C GLY A 275 42.34 2.22 -11.23
N GLY A 276 41.24 2.62 -10.60
CA GLY A 276 41.14 3.85 -9.83
C GLY A 276 40.25 3.60 -8.62
N ARG A 277 40.86 3.18 -7.51
CA ARG A 277 40.30 3.36 -6.18
C ARG A 277 40.14 4.87 -5.96
N GLY A 278 38.90 5.32 -5.88
CA GLY A 278 38.53 6.64 -5.40
C GLY A 278 37.49 6.49 -4.31
N GLU A 279 37.93 6.49 -3.06
CA GLU A 279 37.10 6.91 -1.94
C GLU A 279 36.74 8.39 -2.11
N GLY A 280 35.52 8.74 -1.74
CA GLY A 280 35.18 10.12 -1.36
C GLY A 280 34.41 10.93 -2.40
N GLY A 281 33.16 11.25 -2.06
CA GLY A 281 32.62 12.57 -2.37
C GLY A 281 31.75 12.67 -3.62
N ARG A 282 30.47 12.32 -3.48
CA ARG A 282 29.36 13.30 -3.43
C ARG A 282 28.06 12.50 -3.36
N ARG A 283 27.51 12.38 -2.14
CA ARG A 283 26.06 12.24 -2.00
C ARG A 283 25.47 13.40 -2.78
N ARG A 284 24.76 13.13 -3.88
CA ARG A 284 23.94 14.15 -4.55
C ARG A 284 23.06 14.78 -3.47
N PRO A 285 23.03 16.11 -3.32
CA PRO A 285 22.00 16.75 -2.52
C PRO A 285 20.64 16.22 -3.00
N ARG A 286 19.81 15.72 -2.08
CA ARG A 286 18.41 15.41 -2.38
C ARG A 286 17.79 16.71 -2.89
N SER A 287 17.34 16.74 -4.14
CA SER A 287 16.96 18.00 -4.79
C SER A 287 15.71 18.58 -4.13
N THR A 288 15.76 19.86 -3.75
CA THR A 288 14.62 20.69 -3.32
C THR A 288 13.40 20.56 -4.24
N ALA A 289 13.62 20.18 -5.51
CA ALA A 289 12.60 19.84 -6.47
C ALA A 289 11.49 18.92 -5.95
N ALA A 290 11.81 17.92 -5.13
CA ALA A 290 10.80 16.99 -4.61
C ALA A 290 9.70 17.68 -3.77
N ALA A 291 9.96 18.88 -3.24
CA ALA A 291 8.99 19.69 -2.49
C ALA A 291 7.80 20.14 -3.35
N PHE A 292 8.02 20.33 -4.64
CA PHE A 292 6.99 20.79 -5.57
C PHE A 292 6.06 19.64 -6.02
N VAL A 293 6.51 18.39 -5.98
CA VAL A 293 5.77 17.24 -6.53
C VAL A 293 4.41 17.05 -5.85
N GLY A 294 3.38 16.76 -6.64
CA GLY A 294 2.02 16.48 -6.19
C GLY A 294 1.05 17.62 -6.53
N LYS A 295 -0.12 17.56 -5.91
CA LYS A 295 -1.23 18.48 -6.19
C LYS A 295 -1.14 19.76 -5.35
N TRP A 296 -1.53 20.87 -5.97
CA TRP A 296 -1.60 22.22 -5.43
C TRP A 296 -2.88 22.91 -5.91
N TYR A 297 -3.45 23.75 -5.07
CA TYR A 297 -4.59 24.61 -5.37
C TYR A 297 -4.07 26.02 -5.51
N ALA A 298 -4.25 26.63 -6.67
CA ALA A 298 -3.73 27.94 -6.99
C ALA A 298 -4.85 28.97 -7.14
N ASP A 299 -4.62 30.18 -6.63
CA ASP A 299 -5.39 31.38 -6.98
C ASP A 299 -4.45 32.24 -7.84
N VAL A 300 -4.86 32.50 -9.09
CA VAL A 300 -4.09 33.21 -10.11
C VAL A 300 -4.81 34.51 -10.45
N GLU A 301 -4.13 35.65 -10.35
CA GLU A 301 -4.66 36.95 -10.74
C GLU A 301 -4.64 37.10 -12.26
N MET A 302 -5.81 37.23 -12.89
CA MET A 302 -5.94 37.35 -14.34
C MET A 302 -5.72 38.81 -14.79
N PRO A 303 -5.47 39.08 -16.09
CA PRO A 303 -5.26 40.43 -16.62
C PRO A 303 -6.35 41.46 -16.25
N GLY A 304 -7.60 41.00 -16.05
CA GLY A 304 -8.73 41.82 -15.61
C GLY A 304 -8.77 42.13 -14.09
N GLY A 305 -7.75 41.71 -13.32
CA GLY A 305 -7.68 41.85 -11.86
C GLY A 305 -8.53 40.85 -11.07
N GLU A 306 -9.32 40.02 -11.75
CA GLU A 306 -10.07 38.93 -11.12
C GLU A 306 -9.15 37.74 -10.82
N SER A 307 -9.33 37.10 -9.66
CA SER A 307 -8.60 35.88 -9.32
C SER A 307 -9.35 34.64 -9.78
N GLN A 308 -8.67 33.74 -10.49
CA GLN A 308 -9.19 32.46 -10.94
C GLN A 308 -8.51 31.29 -10.25
N LYS A 309 -9.30 30.26 -9.90
CA LYS A 309 -8.83 29.09 -9.15
C LYS A 309 -8.34 27.98 -10.09
N PHE A 310 -7.16 27.46 -9.85
CA PHE A 310 -6.58 26.35 -10.62
C PHE A 310 -6.17 25.20 -9.70
N VAL A 311 -6.05 24.02 -10.29
CA VAL A 311 -5.46 22.86 -9.64
C VAL A 311 -4.23 22.44 -10.43
N ILE A 312 -3.06 22.54 -9.80
CA ILE A 312 -1.77 22.23 -10.43
C ILE A 312 -1.27 20.90 -9.88
N SER A 313 -0.94 19.96 -10.75
CA SER A 313 -0.35 18.67 -10.38
C SER A 313 1.05 18.59 -10.94
N PHE A 314 2.07 18.77 -10.09
CA PHE A 314 3.47 18.68 -10.48
C PHE A 314 4.00 17.26 -10.36
N GLY A 315 4.83 16.86 -11.31
CA GLY A 315 5.68 15.67 -11.28
C GLY A 315 7.11 16.05 -11.65
N LEU A 316 8.06 15.16 -11.40
CA LEU A 316 9.46 15.36 -11.78
C LEU A 316 9.98 14.18 -12.59
N ALA A 317 10.64 14.49 -13.70
CA ALA A 317 11.39 13.53 -14.48
C ALA A 317 12.74 14.15 -14.83
N GLU A 318 13.84 13.57 -14.33
CA GLU A 318 15.21 14.03 -14.66
C GLU A 318 15.44 15.53 -14.45
N ASN A 319 14.96 16.09 -13.32
CA ASN A 319 14.96 17.52 -12.95
C ASN A 319 14.09 18.44 -13.82
N LYS A 320 13.27 17.90 -14.73
CA LYS A 320 12.24 18.66 -15.44
C LYS A 320 10.91 18.59 -14.70
N VAL A 321 10.23 19.73 -14.61
CA VAL A 321 8.86 19.79 -14.15
C VAL A 321 7.97 19.20 -15.23
N THR A 322 7.14 18.25 -14.82
CA THR A 322 6.08 17.66 -15.64
C THR A 322 4.76 17.85 -14.90
N GLY A 323 3.62 17.68 -15.57
CA GLY A 323 2.35 17.76 -14.88
C GLY A 323 1.21 18.32 -15.71
N SER A 324 0.17 18.73 -15.00
CA SER A 324 -1.03 19.34 -15.59
C SER A 324 -1.62 20.42 -14.70
N VAL A 325 -2.25 21.40 -15.33
CA VAL A 325 -3.03 22.48 -14.71
C VAL A 325 -4.49 22.29 -15.10
N LYS A 326 -5.41 22.35 -14.13
CA LYS A 326 -6.85 22.24 -14.38
C LYS A 326 -7.56 23.53 -13.97
N ALA A 327 -8.37 24.07 -14.88
CA ALA A 327 -9.16 25.29 -14.66
C ALA A 327 -10.56 24.97 -14.07
N PRO A 328 -11.30 26.00 -13.60
CA PRO A 328 -12.63 25.83 -13.00
C PRO A 328 -13.68 25.25 -13.96
N ASP A 329 -13.58 25.57 -15.25
CA ASP A 329 -14.46 25.08 -16.31
C ASP A 329 -14.24 23.57 -16.63
N GLY A 330 -13.25 22.95 -16.00
CA GLY A 330 -12.90 21.55 -16.15
C GLY A 330 -11.85 21.29 -17.22
N SER A 331 -11.44 22.30 -17.99
CA SER A 331 -10.36 22.20 -18.97
C SER A 331 -9.03 21.87 -18.28
N SER A 332 -8.16 21.16 -19.00
CA SER A 332 -6.88 20.67 -18.49
C SER A 332 -5.77 20.94 -19.48
N PHE A 333 -4.71 21.56 -18.98
CA PHE A 333 -3.54 21.97 -19.72
C PHE A 333 -2.34 21.15 -19.26
N LYS A 334 -1.45 20.81 -20.18
CA LYS A 334 -0.22 20.09 -19.86
C LYS A 334 0.90 21.09 -19.57
N ILE A 335 1.74 20.80 -18.58
CA ILE A 335 3.02 21.49 -18.42
C ILE A 335 3.94 21.07 -19.56
N ILE A 336 4.27 22.01 -20.45
CA ILE A 336 5.04 21.75 -21.67
C ILE A 336 6.55 21.82 -21.44
N SER A 337 6.98 22.64 -20.48
CA SER A 337 8.36 22.70 -20.00
C SER A 337 8.40 23.22 -18.57
N GLY A 338 9.47 22.92 -17.84
CA GLY A 338 9.74 23.57 -16.58
C GLY A 338 10.95 22.99 -15.87
N SER A 339 11.43 23.72 -14.90
CA SER A 339 12.62 23.42 -14.11
C SER A 339 12.38 23.76 -12.65
N VAL A 340 13.11 23.07 -11.78
CA VAL A 340 13.25 23.49 -10.39
C VAL A 340 14.70 23.78 -10.12
N GLU A 341 14.95 24.96 -9.59
CA GLU A 341 16.23 25.36 -9.03
C GLU A 341 16.01 25.76 -7.58
N GLU A 342 16.58 24.97 -6.67
CA GLU A 342 16.38 25.17 -5.23
C GLU A 342 14.89 25.31 -4.88
N ARG A 343 14.50 26.42 -4.25
CA ARG A 343 13.12 26.72 -3.82
C ARG A 343 12.29 27.42 -4.90
N LYS A 344 12.79 27.51 -6.13
CA LYS A 344 12.12 28.16 -7.26
C LYS A 344 11.68 27.14 -8.29
N ILE A 345 10.44 27.25 -8.74
CA ILE A 345 9.88 26.49 -9.85
C ILE A 345 9.55 27.44 -10.99
N THR A 346 9.92 27.06 -12.19
CA THR A 346 9.50 27.74 -13.42
C THR A 346 8.84 26.70 -14.31
N PHE A 347 7.67 26.99 -14.86
CA PHE A 347 6.99 26.08 -15.78
C PHE A 347 6.11 26.84 -16.77
N LYS A 348 5.88 26.22 -17.93
CA LYS A 348 5.09 26.78 -19.01
C LYS A 348 3.88 25.91 -19.31
N ILE A 349 2.78 26.55 -19.67
CA ILE A 349 1.55 25.92 -20.16
C ILE A 349 1.05 26.68 -21.39
N ASN A 350 0.29 26.00 -22.26
CA ASN A 350 -0.53 26.70 -23.24
C ASN A 350 -1.91 26.93 -22.62
N TYR A 351 -2.36 28.18 -22.57
CA TYR A 351 -3.65 28.58 -22.01
C TYR A 351 -4.34 29.56 -22.97
N SER A 352 -5.65 29.39 -23.16
CA SER A 352 -6.42 30.27 -24.05
C SER A 352 -6.83 31.55 -23.32
N LEU A 353 -6.13 32.65 -23.58
CA LEU A 353 -6.50 34.00 -23.12
C LEU A 353 -7.34 34.67 -24.20
N ASP A 354 -8.58 35.06 -23.89
CA ASP A 354 -9.52 35.71 -24.81
C ASP A 354 -9.73 34.98 -26.16
N GLY A 355 -9.64 33.65 -26.13
CA GLY A 355 -9.82 32.78 -27.30
C GLY A 355 -8.58 32.61 -28.17
N VAL A 356 -7.42 33.11 -27.73
CA VAL A 356 -6.12 32.92 -28.37
C VAL A 356 -5.27 31.99 -27.50
N ASP A 357 -4.73 30.93 -28.11
CA ASP A 357 -3.81 30.03 -27.43
C ASP A 357 -2.47 30.74 -27.20
N THR A 358 -2.18 31.04 -25.93
CA THR A 358 -0.98 31.76 -25.52
C THR A 358 -0.11 30.88 -24.62
N GLU A 359 1.21 30.95 -24.80
CA GLU A 359 2.17 30.34 -23.89
C GLU A 359 2.29 31.21 -22.64
N VAL A 360 1.92 30.66 -21.48
CA VAL A 360 2.02 31.32 -20.19
C VAL A 360 3.17 30.71 -19.41
N GLU A 361 4.10 31.56 -18.98
CA GLU A 361 5.20 31.18 -18.09
C GLU A 361 4.85 31.52 -16.65
N LEU A 362 5.02 30.56 -15.74
CA LEU A 362 4.77 30.70 -14.32
C LEU A 362 6.05 30.46 -13.55
N GLU A 363 6.40 31.43 -12.71
CA GLU A 363 7.49 31.34 -11.74
C GLU A 363 6.90 31.30 -10.33
N GLY A 364 7.45 30.47 -9.46
CA GLY A 364 7.00 30.39 -8.07
C GLY A 364 8.13 30.05 -7.12
N GLU A 365 8.06 30.60 -5.92
CA GLU A 365 8.97 30.29 -4.82
C GLU A 365 8.20 29.64 -3.67
N LEU A 366 8.79 28.62 -3.06
CA LEU A 366 8.20 27.96 -1.89
C LEU A 366 8.25 28.87 -0.66
N GLU A 367 7.07 29.27 -0.18
CA GLU A 367 6.88 29.90 1.12
C GLU A 367 6.57 28.81 2.17
N GLY A 368 7.62 28.12 2.62
CA GLY A 368 7.50 27.01 3.57
C GLY A 368 7.03 25.69 2.94
N ARG A 369 6.27 24.88 3.68
CA ARG A 369 6.00 23.45 3.34
C ARG A 369 4.79 23.20 2.45
N GLY A 370 3.96 24.22 2.26
CA GLY A 370 2.64 24.03 1.67
C GLY A 370 2.07 25.28 1.02
N ALA A 371 2.89 26.31 0.80
CA ALA A 371 2.54 27.48 0.03
C ALA A 371 3.61 27.76 -1.03
N ILE A 372 3.16 28.18 -2.21
CA ILE A 372 3.99 28.74 -3.28
C ILE A 372 3.44 30.14 -3.52
N LYS A 373 4.33 31.10 -3.69
CA LYS A 373 3.98 32.43 -4.16
C LYS A 373 4.80 32.72 -5.41
N GLY A 374 4.17 33.30 -6.41
CA GLY A 374 4.78 33.44 -7.70
C GLY A 374 4.17 34.53 -8.56
N THR A 375 4.73 34.64 -9.75
CA THR A 375 4.26 35.49 -10.83
C THR A 375 4.04 34.64 -12.08
N TRP A 376 3.18 35.13 -12.96
CA TRP A 376 3.04 34.59 -14.30
C TRP A 376 3.23 35.72 -15.32
N GLY A 377 3.64 35.37 -16.53
CA GLY A 377 3.80 36.30 -17.64
C GLY A 377 3.37 35.68 -18.97
N ALA A 378 2.73 36.48 -19.82
CA ALA A 378 2.29 36.11 -21.17
C ALA A 378 2.12 37.36 -22.04
N GLU A 379 2.68 37.38 -23.24
CA GLU A 379 2.46 38.44 -24.27
C GLU A 379 2.60 39.91 -23.78
N GLY A 380 3.47 40.17 -22.80
CA GLY A 380 3.69 41.51 -22.25
C GLY A 380 2.77 41.86 -21.06
N GLU A 381 1.90 40.95 -20.66
CA GLU A 381 1.13 40.99 -19.42
C GLU A 381 1.79 40.15 -18.32
N GLU A 382 1.58 40.54 -17.07
CA GLU A 382 2.07 39.84 -15.89
C GLU A 382 1.04 39.90 -14.75
N GLY A 383 1.09 38.92 -13.86
CA GLY A 383 0.23 38.88 -12.68
C GLY A 383 0.75 37.99 -11.57
N GLY A 384 0.14 38.08 -10.40
CA GLY A 384 0.50 37.26 -9.24
C GLY A 384 -0.22 35.91 -9.23
N TRP A 385 0.40 34.91 -8.61
CA TRP A 385 -0.32 33.72 -8.18
C TRP A 385 0.17 33.21 -6.83
N LYS A 386 -0.72 32.51 -6.14
CA LYS A 386 -0.40 31.78 -4.91
C LYS A 386 -0.94 30.38 -5.05
N ALA A 387 -0.25 29.39 -4.50
CA ALA A 387 -0.80 28.06 -4.40
C ALA A 387 -0.57 27.46 -3.02
N SER A 388 -1.48 26.60 -2.60
CA SER A 388 -1.30 25.83 -1.38
C SER A 388 -1.67 24.36 -1.56
N ARG A 389 -1.20 23.53 -0.63
CA ARG A 389 -1.59 22.11 -0.55
C ARG A 389 -3.01 21.93 -0.03
N ALA A 390 -3.57 22.94 0.65
CA ALA A 390 -4.93 22.95 1.14
C ALA A 390 -5.87 23.55 0.09
N ARG A 391 -7.11 23.09 0.05
CA ARG A 391 -8.11 23.59 -0.92
C ARG A 391 -8.64 24.98 -0.59
N THR A 392 -8.45 25.43 0.65
CA THR A 392 -8.70 26.79 1.11
C THR A 392 -7.40 27.57 1.05
N LEU A 393 -7.34 28.54 0.14
CA LEU A 393 -6.31 29.57 0.05
C LEU A 393 -6.76 30.82 0.80
#